data_AF-A0A0S8ELZ0-F1
#
_entry.id   AF-A0A0S8ELZ0-F1
#
_cell.length_a   1.000
_cell.length_b   1.000
_cell.length_c   1.000
_cell.angle_alpha   90.00
_cell.angle_beta   90.00
_cell.angle_gamma   90.00
#
_symmetry.space_group_name_H-M   'P 1'
#
loop_
_entity.id
_entity.type
_entity.pdbx_description
1 polymer ?
#
loop_
_entity_poly.entity_id
_entity_poly.type
_entity_poly.pdbx_seq_one_letter_code
_entity_poly.pdbx_strand_id
1 'polypeptide(L)'
;KAGSITEYDCGHLHDDMDYSAIEYLPAGRTETGEPLYEMVCTGFDNLAAPLIRYRIGDMAVLDESDAPCDAYAGRIVKCIYGRTAHALVGRDGRRITNISVIAKRCRHVDAMQCVQEEVGQVQIRVVRAKGFTQDDEREILDQFRHKMGEMDFAIRYVDGIERTASGKFLSILSKVRPDEAGTGGPCDAASTGAPK
;
A
#
# COMPACT_ATOMS: atom_id res chain seq x y z
N LYS A 1 9.43 -20.25 2.65
CA LYS A 1 9.08 -18.85 2.27
C LYS A 1 10.38 -18.07 2.07
N ALA A 2 10.36 -16.86 1.49
CA ALA A 2 11.59 -16.07 1.33
C ALA A 2 11.78 -15.08 2.49
N GLY A 3 10.74 -14.32 2.84
CA GLY A 3 10.68 -13.39 3.96
C GLY A 3 9.29 -13.37 4.60
N SER A 4 9.17 -12.85 5.82
CA SER A 4 7.90 -12.69 6.54
C SER A 4 7.89 -11.38 7.33
N ILE A 5 6.77 -10.66 7.23
CA ILE A 5 6.52 -9.40 7.95
C ILE A 5 5.07 -9.45 8.45
N THR A 6 4.88 -9.18 9.73
CA THR A 6 3.57 -9.29 10.41
C THR A 6 3.23 -7.98 11.10
N GLU A 7 1.96 -7.57 11.01
CA GLU A 7 1.42 -6.49 11.86
C GLU A 7 1.08 -7.09 13.22
N TYR A 8 1.74 -6.58 14.26
CA TYR A 8 1.56 -7.03 15.63
C TYR A 8 0.60 -6.12 16.41
N ASP A 9 0.18 -6.56 17.61
CA ASP A 9 -0.76 -5.83 18.46
C ASP A 9 -0.22 -4.46 18.93
N CYS A 10 1.08 -4.21 18.80
CA CYS A 10 1.69 -2.89 19.00
C CYS A 10 1.35 -1.87 17.89
N GLY A 11 0.72 -2.30 16.79
CA GLY A 11 0.35 -1.46 15.65
C GLY A 11 1.48 -1.26 14.63
N HIS A 12 2.62 -1.92 14.80
CA HIS A 12 3.77 -1.87 13.90
C HIS A 12 3.89 -3.15 13.07
N LEU A 13 4.45 -3.02 11.87
CA LEU A 13 4.88 -4.17 11.07
C LEU A 13 6.32 -4.53 11.48
N HIS A 14 6.54 -5.77 11.92
CA HIS A 14 7.86 -6.29 12.26
C HIS A 14 8.26 -7.39 11.28
N ASP A 15 9.55 -7.50 10.97
CA ASP A 15 10.08 -8.67 10.28
C ASP A 15 10.18 -9.87 11.23
N ASP A 16 9.65 -11.01 10.78
CA ASP A 16 9.61 -12.21 11.61
C ASP A 16 10.96 -12.94 11.52
N MET A 17 11.93 -12.48 12.32
CA MET A 17 13.33 -12.95 12.29
C MET A 17 13.50 -14.46 12.50
N ASP A 18 12.54 -15.13 13.16
CA ASP A 18 12.56 -16.58 13.38
C ASP A 18 12.32 -17.38 12.10
N TYR A 19 11.66 -16.79 11.10
CA TYR A 19 11.33 -17.47 9.83
C TYR A 19 12.31 -17.11 8.70
N SER A 20 12.91 -15.93 8.76
CA SER A 20 13.77 -15.41 7.71
C SER A 20 14.65 -14.26 8.19
N ALA A 21 15.83 -14.13 7.62
CA ALA A 21 16.58 -12.87 7.66
C ALA A 21 16.18 -11.98 6.48
N ILE A 22 15.88 -10.71 6.74
CA ILE A 22 15.60 -9.70 5.70
C ILE A 22 16.70 -8.65 5.72
N GLU A 23 17.39 -8.49 4.60
CA GLU A 23 18.31 -7.39 4.35
C GLU A 23 17.57 -6.27 3.61
N TYR A 24 17.72 -5.04 4.08
CA TYR A 24 17.13 -3.85 3.48
C TYR A 24 18.23 -3.05 2.77
N LEU A 25 18.28 -3.15 1.44
CA LEU A 25 19.31 -2.49 0.63
C LEU A 25 18.78 -1.16 0.09
N PRO A 26 19.53 -0.03 0.19
CA PRO A 26 19.08 1.25 -0.34
C PRO A 26 18.72 1.17 -1.84
N ALA A 27 17.53 1.63 -2.19
CA ALA A 27 16.93 1.51 -3.53
C ALA A 27 16.34 2.82 -4.07
N GLY A 28 16.78 3.96 -3.53
CA GLY A 28 16.34 5.30 -3.94
C GLY A 28 15.33 5.91 -2.97
N ARG A 29 14.34 6.63 -3.51
CA ARG A 29 13.30 7.32 -2.74
C ARG A 29 11.93 7.15 -3.38
N THR A 30 10.89 7.24 -2.56
CA THR A 30 9.49 7.31 -3.00
C THR A 30 9.19 8.66 -3.68
N GLU A 31 7.99 8.79 -4.25
CA GLU A 31 7.44 10.05 -4.77
C GLU A 31 7.32 11.13 -3.70
N THR A 32 7.13 10.72 -2.44
CA THR A 32 7.08 11.59 -1.25
C THR A 32 8.48 11.93 -0.71
N GLY A 33 9.54 11.37 -1.30
CA GLY A 33 10.92 11.58 -0.90
C GLY A 33 11.40 10.70 0.25
N GLU A 34 10.63 9.72 0.71
CA GLU A 34 11.03 8.79 1.77
C GLU A 34 12.07 7.78 1.24
N PRO A 35 13.09 7.39 2.04
CA PRO A 35 14.03 6.37 1.63
C PRO A 35 13.36 5.02 1.36
N LEU A 36 13.71 4.45 0.22
CA LEU A 36 13.17 3.17 -0.24
C LEU A 36 14.25 2.10 -0.14
N TYR A 37 13.89 0.92 0.32
CA TYR A 37 14.79 -0.21 0.47
C TYR A 37 14.29 -1.44 -0.28
N GLU A 38 15.15 -2.07 -1.06
CA GLU A 38 14.91 -3.39 -1.64
C GLU A 38 15.02 -4.45 -0.54
N MET A 39 14.05 -5.36 -0.51
CA MET A 39 14.05 -6.50 0.39
C MET A 39 14.78 -7.68 -0.24
N VAL A 40 15.84 -8.14 0.41
CA VAL A 40 16.59 -9.34 0.05
C VAL A 40 16.48 -10.32 1.20
N CYS A 41 15.90 -11.49 0.95
CA CYS A 41 15.48 -12.38 2.02
C CYS A 41 16.19 -13.73 1.99
N THR A 42 16.47 -14.26 3.16
CA THR A 42 16.95 -15.64 3.36
C THR A 42 15.96 -16.38 4.23
N GLY A 43 15.29 -17.39 3.69
CA GLY A 43 14.31 -18.20 4.42
C GLY A 43 14.94 -19.40 5.11
N PHE A 44 14.44 -19.75 6.30
CA PHE A 44 15.00 -20.86 7.10
C PHE A 44 14.17 -22.15 7.04
N ASP A 45 12.95 -22.08 6.49
CA ASP A 45 11.94 -23.14 6.56
C ASP A 45 11.85 -24.04 5.31
N ASN A 46 12.52 -23.69 4.21
CA ASN A 46 12.41 -24.40 2.93
C ASN A 46 13.67 -25.21 2.57
N LEU A 47 13.77 -26.43 3.13
CA LEU A 47 14.92 -27.32 2.88
C LEU A 47 14.97 -27.92 1.47
N ALA A 48 13.83 -28.02 0.78
CA ALA A 48 13.78 -28.58 -0.58
C ALA A 48 14.33 -27.60 -1.63
N ALA A 49 14.15 -26.30 -1.41
CA ALA A 49 14.65 -25.24 -2.28
C ALA A 49 15.07 -24.03 -1.44
N PRO A 50 16.28 -24.06 -0.84
CA PRO A 50 16.75 -22.98 0.02
C PRO A 50 16.90 -21.69 -0.79
N LEU A 51 16.28 -20.61 -0.30
CA LEU A 51 16.39 -19.28 -0.87
C LEU A 51 17.33 -18.46 0.01
N ILE A 52 18.54 -18.21 -0.47
CA ILE A 52 19.60 -17.48 0.24
C ILE A 52 19.87 -16.17 -0.48
N ARG A 53 19.79 -15.06 0.25
CA ARG A 53 19.90 -13.68 -0.29
C ARG A 53 19.06 -13.48 -1.56
N TYR A 54 17.84 -14.00 -1.53
CA TYR A 54 16.92 -13.97 -2.66
C TYR A 54 16.25 -12.60 -2.76
N ARG A 55 16.42 -11.95 -3.91
CA ARG A 55 15.78 -10.67 -4.23
C ARG A 55 14.32 -10.92 -4.58
N ILE A 56 13.41 -10.63 -3.65
CA ILE A 56 11.97 -10.86 -3.86
C ILE A 56 11.32 -9.81 -4.78
N GLY A 57 12.03 -8.73 -5.11
CA GLY A 57 11.54 -7.62 -5.94
C GLY A 57 10.59 -6.67 -5.21
N ASP A 58 10.36 -6.90 -3.91
CA ASP A 58 9.61 -6.02 -3.04
C ASP A 58 10.48 -4.92 -2.45
N MET A 59 9.81 -3.81 -2.16
CA MET A 59 10.44 -2.60 -1.65
C MET A 59 9.72 -2.21 -0.37
N ALA A 60 10.45 -1.68 0.60
CA ALA A 60 9.93 -1.25 1.89
C ALA A 60 10.36 0.17 2.22
N VAL A 61 9.51 0.89 2.93
CA VAL A 61 9.88 2.08 3.69
C VAL A 61 10.03 1.64 5.14
N LEU A 62 11.13 2.03 5.78
CA LEU A 62 11.44 1.66 7.16
C LEU A 62 11.05 2.80 8.09
N ASP A 63 10.83 2.47 9.36
CA ASP A 63 10.80 3.49 10.39
C ASP A 63 12.24 3.95 10.68
N GLU A 64 12.48 5.27 10.58
CA GLU A 64 13.80 5.87 10.79
C GLU A 64 14.08 6.22 12.24
N SER A 65 13.09 6.09 13.14
CA SER A 65 13.29 6.40 14.55
C SER A 65 14.34 5.50 15.22
N ASP A 66 14.71 4.37 14.58
CA ASP A 66 15.55 3.29 15.11
C ASP A 66 15.13 2.87 16.54
N ALA A 67 13.91 3.24 16.95
CA ALA A 67 13.40 2.99 18.28
C ALA A 67 13.00 1.51 18.34
N PRO A 68 13.58 0.73 19.28
CA PRO A 68 13.13 -0.64 19.48
C PRO A 68 11.68 -0.64 19.96
N CYS A 69 10.90 -1.61 19.48
CA CYS A 69 9.61 -1.90 20.08
C CYS A 69 9.85 -2.67 21.38
N ASP A 70 9.28 -2.19 22.48
CA ASP A 70 9.44 -2.84 23.80
C ASP A 70 8.78 -4.22 23.86
N ALA A 71 7.81 -4.48 22.96
CA ALA A 71 7.01 -5.70 22.98
C ALA A 71 7.48 -6.77 21.97
N TYR A 72 8.13 -6.38 20.87
CA TYR A 72 8.48 -7.29 19.78
C TYR A 72 9.88 -6.99 19.22
N ALA A 73 10.62 -8.06 18.91
CA ALA A 73 11.91 -7.95 18.23
C ALA A 73 11.73 -7.74 16.72
N GLY A 74 12.82 -7.38 16.04
CA GLY A 74 12.82 -7.15 14.59
C GLY A 74 12.75 -5.67 14.23
N ARG A 75 13.15 -5.36 13.00
CA ARG A 75 13.12 -4.01 12.46
C ARG A 75 11.69 -3.60 12.14
N ILE A 76 11.33 -2.39 12.55
CA ILE A 76 10.02 -1.82 12.24
C ILE A 76 10.01 -1.41 10.76
N VAL A 77 9.06 -1.99 10.02
CA VAL A 77 8.78 -1.66 8.63
C VAL A 77 7.60 -0.71 8.60
N LYS A 78 7.81 0.52 8.13
CA LYS A 78 6.73 1.50 8.03
C LYS A 78 5.66 1.04 7.02
N CYS A 79 6.08 0.60 5.84
CA CYS A 79 5.17 0.00 4.87
C CYS A 79 5.91 -0.81 3.79
N ILE A 80 5.17 -1.69 3.11
CA ILE A 80 5.60 -2.32 1.88
C ILE A 80 5.17 -1.43 0.72
N TYR A 81 6.14 -0.87 0.03
CA TYR A 81 5.93 0.10 -1.03
C TYR A 81 5.19 -0.52 -2.22
N GLY A 82 4.11 0.15 -2.63
CA GLY A 82 3.15 -0.32 -3.62
C GLY A 82 2.15 -1.38 -3.13
N ARG A 83 2.19 -1.77 -1.84
CA ARG A 83 1.15 -2.63 -1.23
C ARG A 83 0.39 -1.91 -0.12
N THR A 84 1.11 -1.43 0.90
CA THR A 84 0.51 -0.76 2.06
C THR A 84 0.83 0.74 2.11
N ALA A 85 1.73 1.22 1.23
CA ALA A 85 2.11 2.64 1.15
C ALA A 85 0.96 3.57 0.73
N HIS A 86 0.06 3.10 -0.13
CA HIS A 86 -1.06 3.91 -0.62
C HIS A 86 -2.39 3.29 -0.20
N ALA A 87 -3.26 4.14 0.35
CA ALA A 87 -4.63 3.79 0.67
C ALA A 87 -5.56 4.94 0.29
N LEU A 88 -6.75 4.61 -0.19
CA LEU A 88 -7.85 5.57 -0.21
C LEU A 88 -8.41 5.71 1.20
N VAL A 89 -8.66 6.93 1.63
CA VAL A 89 -9.18 7.28 2.95
C VAL A 89 -10.56 7.92 2.79
N GLY A 90 -11.56 7.32 3.43
CA GLY A 90 -12.93 7.79 3.45
C GLY A 90 -13.12 8.97 4.41
N ARG A 91 -14.25 9.68 4.27
CA ARG A 91 -14.65 10.74 5.22
C ARG A 91 -14.88 10.20 6.65
N ASP A 92 -15.16 8.90 6.76
CA ASP A 92 -15.36 8.16 8.00
C ASP A 92 -14.08 7.52 8.56
N GLY A 93 -12.92 7.81 7.95
CA GLY A 93 -11.62 7.24 8.33
C GLY A 93 -11.37 5.82 7.81
N ARG A 94 -12.34 5.17 7.13
CA ARG A 94 -12.11 3.84 6.54
C ARG A 94 -11.03 3.89 5.47
N ARG A 95 -10.23 2.82 5.40
CA ARG A 95 -9.09 2.73 4.48
C ARG A 95 -9.24 1.57 3.51
N ILE A 96 -8.94 1.83 2.24
CA ILE A 96 -8.84 0.81 1.20
C ILE A 96 -7.42 0.83 0.62
N THR A 97 -6.67 -0.22 0.87
CA THR A 97 -5.31 -0.45 0.32
C THR A 97 -5.33 -1.22 -1.00
N ASN A 98 -6.46 -1.86 -1.33
CA ASN A 98 -6.58 -2.69 -2.53
C ASN A 98 -7.93 -2.51 -3.23
N ILE A 99 -7.87 -2.05 -4.49
CA ILE A 99 -9.03 -1.88 -5.38
C ILE A 99 -9.13 -2.96 -6.46
N SER A 100 -8.25 -3.96 -6.47
CA SER A 100 -8.23 -5.02 -7.49
C SER A 100 -9.56 -5.79 -7.56
N VAL A 101 -10.27 -5.92 -6.43
CA VAL A 101 -11.60 -6.55 -6.40
C VAL A 101 -12.65 -5.69 -7.12
N ILE A 102 -12.59 -4.37 -6.99
CA ILE A 102 -13.48 -3.46 -7.71
C ILE A 102 -13.15 -3.53 -9.21
N ALA A 103 -11.87 -3.36 -9.56
CA ALA A 103 -11.43 -3.38 -10.95
C ALA A 103 -11.80 -4.68 -11.69
N LYS A 104 -11.75 -5.84 -11.00
CA LYS A 104 -12.14 -7.14 -11.58
C LYS A 104 -13.65 -7.30 -11.81
N ARG A 105 -14.49 -6.54 -11.10
CA ARG A 105 -15.95 -6.57 -11.27
C ARG A 105 -16.39 -5.69 -12.44
N CYS A 106 -15.70 -4.57 -12.65
CA CYS A 106 -15.99 -3.65 -13.73
C CYS A 106 -15.61 -4.26 -15.09
N ARG A 107 -16.59 -4.35 -15.99
CA ARG A 107 -16.37 -4.85 -17.35
C ARG A 107 -15.81 -3.74 -18.24
N HIS A 108 -15.17 -4.15 -19.34
CA HIS A 108 -14.61 -3.25 -20.34
C HIS A 108 -13.62 -2.20 -19.79
N VAL A 109 -12.89 -2.53 -18.73
CA VAL A 109 -11.81 -1.71 -18.16
C VAL A 109 -10.49 -2.45 -18.31
N ASP A 110 -9.56 -1.87 -19.07
CA ASP A 110 -8.23 -2.46 -19.26
C ASP A 110 -7.31 -2.15 -18.05
N ALA A 111 -7.44 -0.96 -17.48
CA ALA A 111 -6.71 -0.56 -16.28
C ALA A 111 -7.45 0.53 -15.50
N MET A 112 -7.25 0.53 -14.19
CA MET A 112 -7.87 1.48 -13.26
C MET A 112 -6.86 1.93 -12.20
N GLN A 113 -6.77 3.23 -11.95
CA GLN A 113 -5.98 3.82 -10.88
C GLN A 113 -6.82 4.85 -10.14
N CYS A 114 -6.80 4.82 -8.82
CA CYS A 114 -7.41 5.86 -7.99
C CYS A 114 -6.34 6.84 -7.52
N VAL A 115 -6.63 8.13 -7.66
CA VAL A 115 -5.81 9.22 -7.16
C VAL A 115 -6.60 9.99 -6.12
N GLN A 116 -6.04 10.12 -4.92
CA GLN A 116 -6.62 10.89 -3.84
C GLN A 116 -5.64 11.97 -3.39
N GLU A 117 -6.03 13.23 -3.62
CA GLU A 117 -5.26 14.40 -3.20
C GLU A 117 -5.74 14.91 -1.83
N GLU A 118 -7.03 14.78 -1.53
CA GLU A 118 -7.67 15.21 -0.29
C GLU A 118 -8.75 14.23 0.21
N VAL A 119 -9.01 14.23 1.51
CA VAL A 119 -10.03 13.35 2.13
C VAL A 119 -11.40 13.65 1.55
N GLY A 120 -12.13 12.59 1.19
CA GLY A 120 -13.49 12.70 0.65
C GLY A 120 -13.57 12.96 -0.86
N GLN A 121 -12.44 13.12 -1.56
CA GLN A 121 -12.40 13.19 -3.02
C GLN A 121 -11.51 12.09 -3.61
N VAL A 122 -11.97 11.46 -4.68
CA VAL A 122 -11.19 10.44 -5.40
C VAL A 122 -11.37 10.60 -6.90
N GLN A 123 -10.26 10.83 -7.61
CA GLN A 123 -10.21 10.74 -9.07
C GLN A 123 -9.95 9.29 -9.49
N ILE A 124 -10.86 8.71 -10.26
CA ILE A 124 -10.74 7.36 -10.80
C ILE A 124 -10.28 7.47 -12.26
N ARG A 125 -9.01 7.17 -12.51
CA ARG A 125 -8.45 7.10 -13.87
C ARG A 125 -8.77 5.74 -14.48
N VAL A 126 -9.39 5.74 -15.65
CA VAL A 126 -9.87 4.53 -16.33
C VAL A 126 -9.31 4.48 -17.75
N VAL A 127 -8.63 3.38 -18.07
CA VAL A 127 -8.31 2.98 -19.45
C VAL A 127 -9.45 2.10 -19.95
N ARG A 128 -10.19 2.59 -20.94
CA ARG A 128 -11.38 1.93 -21.46
C ARG A 128 -10.98 0.83 -22.44
N ALA A 129 -11.54 -0.37 -22.25
CA ALA A 129 -11.48 -1.43 -23.24
C ALA A 129 -12.54 -1.23 -24.32
N LYS A 130 -12.45 -2.04 -25.38
CA LYS A 130 -13.47 -2.08 -26.43
C LYS A 130 -14.83 -2.46 -25.83
N GLY A 131 -15.86 -1.67 -26.15
CA GLY A 131 -17.23 -1.90 -25.69
C GLY A 131 -17.61 -1.20 -24.39
N PHE A 132 -16.75 -0.33 -23.84
CA PHE A 132 -17.08 0.48 -22.68
C PHE A 132 -18.29 1.39 -22.93
N THR A 133 -19.23 1.39 -21.99
CA THR A 133 -20.50 2.12 -22.03
C THR A 133 -20.71 2.99 -20.79
N GLN A 134 -21.74 3.84 -20.80
CA GLN A 134 -22.18 4.56 -19.61
C GLN A 134 -22.65 3.63 -18.47
N ASP A 135 -23.06 2.40 -18.79
CA ASP A 135 -23.48 1.44 -17.77
C ASP A 135 -22.27 0.94 -16.98
N ASP A 136 -21.13 0.73 -17.67
CA ASP A 136 -19.85 0.39 -17.02
C ASP A 136 -19.36 1.56 -16.15
N GLU A 137 -19.52 2.81 -16.61
CA GLU A 137 -19.20 4.01 -15.81
C GLU A 137 -20.01 4.05 -14.51
N ARG A 138 -21.33 3.81 -14.58
CA ARG A 138 -22.20 3.76 -13.38
C ARG A 138 -21.81 2.60 -12.46
N GLU A 139 -21.52 1.43 -13.01
CA GLU A 139 -21.08 0.27 -12.23
C GLU A 139 -19.80 0.57 -11.45
N ILE A 140 -18.82 1.25 -12.06
CA ILE A 140 -17.61 1.70 -11.35
C ILE A 140 -17.96 2.58 -10.16
N LEU A 141 -18.76 3.63 -10.37
CA LEU A 141 -19.14 4.57 -9.31
C LEU A 141 -19.90 3.87 -8.18
N ASP A 142 -20.81 2.96 -8.51
CA ASP A 142 -21.60 2.23 -7.53
C ASP A 142 -20.73 1.29 -6.68
N GLN A 143 -19.73 0.62 -7.26
CA GLN A 143 -18.77 -0.19 -6.50
C GLN A 143 -17.97 0.65 -5.52
N PHE A 144 -17.52 1.84 -5.93
CA PHE A 144 -16.77 2.73 -5.05
C PHE A 144 -17.64 3.31 -3.93
N ARG A 145 -18.85 3.79 -4.25
CA ARG A 145 -19.82 4.26 -3.25
C ARG A 145 -20.20 3.16 -2.26
N HIS A 146 -20.40 1.94 -2.73
CA HIS A 146 -20.72 0.81 -1.86
C HIS A 146 -19.59 0.54 -0.85
N LYS A 147 -18.32 0.69 -1.27
CA LYS A 147 -17.17 0.34 -0.44
C LYS A 147 -16.67 1.48 0.46
N MET A 148 -16.85 2.74 0.05
CA MET A 148 -16.33 3.92 0.76
C MET A 148 -17.40 4.90 1.26
N GLY A 149 -18.67 4.66 0.95
CA GLY A 149 -19.77 5.57 1.28
C GLY A 149 -19.79 6.82 0.40
N GLU A 150 -20.35 7.90 0.93
CA GLU A 150 -20.49 9.18 0.21
C GLU A 150 -19.14 9.90 0.14
N MET A 151 -18.60 9.95 -1.07
CA MET A 151 -17.42 10.72 -1.45
C MET A 151 -17.62 11.33 -2.84
N ASP A 152 -16.81 12.33 -3.14
CA ASP A 152 -16.77 12.98 -4.45
C ASP A 152 -15.88 12.15 -5.39
N PHE A 153 -16.52 11.27 -6.15
CA PHE A 153 -15.87 10.45 -7.17
C PHE A 153 -15.92 11.12 -8.54
N ALA A 154 -14.77 11.29 -9.17
CA ALA A 154 -14.67 11.83 -10.52
C ALA A 154 -13.94 10.83 -11.43
N ILE A 155 -14.61 10.36 -12.50
CA ILE A 155 -13.98 9.48 -13.49
C ILE A 155 -13.23 10.33 -14.51
N ARG A 156 -11.98 9.93 -14.80
CA ARG A 156 -11.15 10.51 -15.86
C ARG A 156 -10.69 9.41 -16.81
N TYR A 157 -11.03 9.58 -18.09
CA TYR A 157 -10.54 8.68 -19.14
C TYR A 157 -9.09 9.02 -19.51
N VAL A 158 -8.25 7.99 -19.58
CA VAL A 158 -6.83 8.11 -19.93
C VAL A 158 -6.44 7.01 -20.93
N ASP A 159 -5.45 7.29 -21.77
CA ASP A 159 -4.96 6.32 -22.76
C ASP A 159 -4.06 5.24 -22.15
N GLY A 160 -3.50 5.53 -20.96
CA GLY A 160 -2.64 4.62 -20.21
C GLY A 160 -2.40 5.12 -18.80
N ILE A 161 -1.89 4.24 -17.94
CA ILE A 161 -1.48 4.57 -16.59
C ILE A 161 0.02 4.28 -16.47
N GLU A 162 0.77 5.31 -16.09
CA GLU A 162 2.22 5.22 -15.91
C GLU A 162 2.58 4.30 -14.74
N ARG A 163 3.68 3.57 -14.91
CA ARG A 163 4.29 2.74 -13.87
C ARG A 163 5.34 3.55 -13.14
N THR A 164 5.65 3.15 -11.91
CA THR A 164 6.76 3.73 -11.15
C THR A 164 8.09 3.55 -11.89
N ALA A 165 9.13 4.26 -11.46
CA ALA A 165 10.49 4.06 -11.96
C ALA A 165 10.97 2.59 -11.82
N SER A 166 10.44 1.85 -10.85
CA SER A 166 10.68 0.42 -10.65
C SER A 166 9.80 -0.51 -11.49
N GLY A 167 8.96 0.03 -12.39
CA GLY A 167 8.05 -0.72 -13.26
C GLY A 167 6.79 -1.23 -12.57
N LYS A 168 6.56 -0.88 -11.30
CA LYS A 168 5.38 -1.32 -10.54
C LYS A 168 4.15 -0.51 -10.96
N PHE A 169 3.02 -1.20 -11.05
CA PHE A 169 1.72 -0.56 -11.27
C PHE A 169 1.11 -0.21 -9.92
N LEU A 170 0.92 1.08 -9.66
CA LEU A 170 0.26 1.56 -8.46
C LEU A 170 -1.23 1.78 -8.76
N SER A 171 -2.08 0.89 -8.24
CA SER A 171 -3.52 1.03 -8.39
C SER A 171 -4.10 2.18 -7.57
N ILE A 172 -3.39 2.63 -6.54
CA ILE A 172 -3.79 3.75 -5.68
C ILE A 172 -2.58 4.67 -5.55
N LEU A 173 -2.80 5.96 -5.77
CA LEU A 173 -1.89 7.04 -5.43
C LEU A 173 -2.64 7.96 -4.47
N SER A 174 -2.17 8.08 -3.24
CA SER A 174 -2.79 8.95 -2.25
C SER A 174 -1.73 9.86 -1.65
N LYS A 175 -2.03 11.16 -1.57
CA LYS A 175 -1.25 12.15 -0.81
C LYS A 175 -1.81 12.38 0.59
N VAL A 176 -3.02 11.89 0.87
CA VAL A 176 -3.66 11.98 2.17
C VAL A 176 -2.89 11.11 3.15
N ARG A 177 -2.39 11.72 4.21
CA ARG A 177 -1.79 10.98 5.32
C ARG A 177 -2.90 10.44 6.22
N PRO A 178 -2.74 9.23 6.79
CA PRO A 178 -3.75 8.62 7.65
C PRO A 178 -4.21 9.53 8.81
N ASP A 179 -3.31 10.36 9.33
CA ASP A 179 -3.54 11.20 10.51
C ASP A 179 -4.50 12.37 10.27
N GLU A 180 -4.66 12.80 9.02
CA GLU A 180 -5.55 13.91 8.66
C GLU A 180 -7.03 13.53 8.72
N ALA A 181 -7.35 12.24 8.82
CA ALA A 181 -8.72 11.71 8.88
C ALA A 181 -9.18 11.33 10.30
N GLY A 182 -8.48 11.76 11.36
CA GLY A 182 -8.94 11.65 12.75
C GLY A 182 -8.96 10.23 13.32
N THR A 183 -8.32 9.27 12.68
CA THR A 183 -8.09 7.93 13.23
C THR A 183 -6.64 7.54 12.95
N GLY A 184 -5.86 7.36 14.03
CA GLY A 184 -4.43 7.10 13.97
C GLY A 184 -4.09 5.99 12.98
N GLY A 185 -3.21 6.31 12.04
CA GLY A 185 -2.69 5.34 11.09
C GLY A 185 -1.28 4.87 11.45
N PRO A 186 -0.83 3.77 10.84
CA PRO A 186 0.45 3.13 11.13
C PRO A 186 1.66 3.89 10.58
N CYS A 187 1.44 5.02 9.89
CA CYS A 187 2.50 5.82 9.28
C CYS A 187 3.17 6.77 10.29
N ASP A 188 2.48 7.06 11.40
CA ASP A 188 2.89 8.03 12.43
C ASP A 188 2.52 7.55 13.85
N ALA A 189 2.37 6.22 14.06
CA ALA A 189 2.32 5.65 15.41
C ALA A 189 3.72 5.62 16.05
N ALA A 190 4.39 6.77 16.09
CA ALA A 190 5.56 7.03 16.91
C ALA A 190 5.26 8.23 17.82
N SER A 191 5.39 8.00 19.12
CA SER A 191 5.29 8.96 20.23
C SER A 191 3.90 9.45 20.67
N THR A 192 3.11 8.60 21.33
CA THR A 192 2.42 9.03 22.58
C THR A 192 2.10 7.81 23.43
N GLY A 193 3.00 7.46 24.34
CA GLY A 193 2.79 6.39 25.29
C GLY A 193 3.83 6.43 26.39
N ALA A 194 3.86 7.52 27.17
CA ALA A 194 4.56 7.52 28.43
C ALA A 194 3.78 6.63 29.43
N PRO A 195 4.38 5.57 30.01
CA PRO A 195 3.80 4.95 31.18
C PRO A 195 4.27 5.69 32.44
N LYS A 196 3.36 5.79 33.41
CA LYS A 196 3.62 6.21 34.78
C LYS A 196 4.57 5.26 35.50
#